data_AF-A0A7R8XAA0-F1
#
_entry.id   AF-A0A7R8XAA0-F1
#
_cell.length_a   1.000
_cell.length_b   1.000
_cell.length_c   1.000
_cell.angle_alpha   90.00
_cell.angle_beta   90.00
_cell.angle_gamma   90.00
#
_symmetry.space_group_name_H-M   'P 1'
#
loop_
_entity.id
_entity.type
_entity.pdbx_description
1 polymer ?
#
loop_
_entity_poly.entity_id
_entity_poly.type
_entity_poly.pdbx_seq_one_letter_code
_entity_poly.pdbx_strand_id
1 'polypeptide(L)'
;MTDGIKSSDGGGTKASTVREVIPKEKDLLEFTPDLITKHFPRNVLGYVTPKLKMDGLVLEIWRQTPAQLHPLLVSFLSRFGQTARQNNFEFILVIPPPSVHEDNEDSMLGYFTPQNFQSLLSDVTAFSFMTYDFSSVAKPGPNSPLPWVQGCIKLLLSGIPEGDQVMMHEASSKILVGLNFYGMDYTATGGRPILGRELQNHISDAENQLEDVQVHFSDEAVEHFFSFREKGQQHLVFFPTVHSIQARLQLATSFGVGIAIWELGQGMNFFYEIGLLRRSADMEALYHQTNHMVDETQASFVHLEKAVGDRALQVESEIQARIDKITSNCERLEVLVHKEVPTRRQNAKLRLDQLKYDCQHLQAALRNLQHKRYARERELMEREELLTRRFTPNDQSDTSVLIDYALQQHTSLQNTNRGLDELIGSGTSILSNLRDQRTSLKGVQKKVLDVANMLGMSNTVLRLIEQRTYRDKFILWGGMLFVCLFMFLVVYYIL
;
A
#
# COMPACT_ATOMS: atom_id res chain seq x y z
N MET A 1 -64.54 -33.69 -26.61
CA MET A 1 -65.27 -33.00 -25.54
C MET A 1 -64.21 -32.42 -24.61
N THR A 2 -63.86 -31.15 -24.83
CA THR A 2 -64.24 -29.96 -24.01
C THR A 2 -63.21 -29.76 -22.90
N ASP A 3 -62.30 -28.80 -23.06
CA ASP A 3 -62.30 -27.47 -22.40
C ASP A 3 -61.56 -27.55 -21.06
N GLY A 4 -60.70 -26.65 -20.58
CA GLY A 4 -60.29 -25.31 -20.95
C GLY A 4 -59.83 -24.56 -19.68
N ILE A 5 -58.89 -23.62 -19.83
CA ILE A 5 -58.68 -22.39 -19.01
C ILE A 5 -57.61 -22.37 -17.86
N LYS A 6 -56.47 -21.74 -18.22
CA LYS A 6 -55.64 -20.64 -17.60
C LYS A 6 -55.43 -20.46 -16.08
N SER A 7 -54.16 -20.18 -15.70
CA SER A 7 -53.62 -18.92 -15.09
C SER A 7 -52.14 -19.13 -14.70
N SER A 8 -51.16 -18.50 -15.37
CA SER A 8 -50.54 -17.17 -15.18
C SER A 8 -49.47 -17.08 -14.07
N ASP A 9 -48.22 -16.95 -14.54
CA ASP A 9 -47.14 -16.04 -14.13
C ASP A 9 -46.53 -16.05 -12.71
N GLY A 10 -45.20 -15.99 -12.68
CA GLY A 10 -44.40 -15.78 -11.47
C GLY A 10 -42.93 -16.14 -11.64
N GLY A 11 -42.19 -15.39 -12.46
CA GLY A 11 -40.74 -15.48 -12.55
C GLY A 11 -40.05 -15.17 -11.22
N GLY A 12 -39.10 -16.02 -10.82
CA GLY A 12 -38.25 -15.85 -9.64
C GLY A 12 -36.87 -16.42 -9.90
N THR A 13 -35.91 -15.54 -10.04
CA THR A 13 -34.47 -15.73 -10.29
C THR A 13 -33.86 -16.79 -9.38
N LYS A 14 -33.28 -17.86 -9.95
CA LYS A 14 -32.52 -18.88 -9.21
C LYS A 14 -31.22 -18.26 -8.67
N ALA A 15 -31.20 -17.92 -7.38
CA ALA A 15 -29.98 -17.71 -6.64
C ALA A 15 -29.24 -19.06 -6.50
N SER A 16 -28.08 -19.21 -7.14
CA SER A 16 -27.19 -20.36 -6.96
C SER A 16 -26.64 -20.34 -5.53
N THR A 17 -27.32 -21.06 -4.64
CA THR A 17 -26.87 -21.29 -3.27
C THR A 17 -25.65 -22.21 -3.33
N VAL A 18 -24.46 -21.67 -3.04
CA VAL A 18 -23.24 -22.47 -2.83
C VAL A 18 -23.49 -23.32 -1.59
N ARG A 19 -23.70 -24.62 -1.77
CA ARG A 19 -23.76 -25.57 -0.65
C ARG A 19 -22.37 -25.63 0.00
N GLU A 20 -22.29 -25.24 1.27
CA GLU A 20 -21.15 -25.57 2.14
C GLU A 20 -20.98 -27.10 2.15
N VAL A 21 -19.90 -27.58 1.52
CA VAL A 21 -19.46 -28.96 1.69
C VAL A 21 -18.54 -28.97 2.91
N ILE A 22 -19.13 -29.21 4.08
CA ILE A 22 -18.36 -29.60 5.27
C ILE A 22 -17.98 -31.07 5.07
N PRO A 23 -16.68 -31.45 5.04
CA PRO A 23 -16.28 -32.84 4.88
C PRO A 23 -16.78 -33.66 6.07
N LYS A 24 -17.22 -34.90 5.82
CA LYS A 24 -17.61 -35.82 6.88
C LYS A 24 -16.37 -36.28 7.62
N GLU A 25 -16.50 -36.51 8.92
CA GLU A 25 -15.43 -36.86 9.87
C GLU A 25 -14.53 -38.06 9.45
N LYS A 26 -15.00 -38.90 8.52
CA LYS A 26 -14.25 -40.03 7.94
C LYS A 26 -13.25 -39.66 6.84
N ASP A 27 -13.36 -38.48 6.23
CA ASP A 27 -12.41 -38.02 5.19
C ASP A 27 -11.13 -37.39 5.80
N LEU A 28 -11.03 -37.33 7.14
CA LEU A 28 -9.92 -36.74 7.88
C LEU A 28 -8.74 -37.69 8.13
N LEU A 29 -8.81 -38.96 7.69
CA LEU A 29 -7.86 -40.01 8.08
C LEU A 29 -7.06 -40.64 6.93
N GLU A 30 -7.20 -40.20 5.69
CA GLU A 30 -6.29 -40.57 4.60
C GLU A 30 -5.72 -39.32 3.92
N PHE A 31 -4.50 -38.94 4.28
CA PHE A 31 -3.69 -37.94 3.59
C PHE A 31 -3.30 -38.45 2.19
N THR A 32 -4.27 -38.47 1.27
CA THR A 32 -3.99 -38.77 -0.12
C THR A 32 -3.37 -37.53 -0.80
N PRO A 33 -2.37 -37.69 -1.69
CA PRO A 33 -1.77 -36.57 -2.42
C PRO A 33 -2.81 -35.71 -3.14
N ASP A 34 -3.93 -36.29 -3.58
CA ASP A 34 -5.03 -35.58 -4.24
C ASP A 34 -5.82 -34.65 -3.29
N LEU A 35 -5.98 -35.02 -2.02
CA LEU A 35 -6.65 -34.18 -1.01
C LEU A 35 -5.81 -32.93 -0.69
N ILE A 36 -4.51 -33.11 -0.50
CA ILE A 36 -3.55 -32.05 -0.21
C ILE A 36 -3.38 -31.13 -1.42
N THR A 37 -3.37 -31.67 -2.64
CA THR A 37 -3.04 -30.89 -3.83
C THR A 37 -4.23 -30.26 -4.54
N LYS A 38 -5.45 -30.82 -4.43
CA LYS A 38 -6.65 -30.25 -5.09
C LYS A 38 -7.60 -29.55 -4.11
N HIS A 39 -7.79 -30.11 -2.92
CA HIS A 39 -8.82 -29.62 -2.00
C HIS A 39 -8.28 -28.53 -1.06
N PHE A 40 -7.05 -28.66 -0.56
CA PHE A 40 -6.48 -27.68 0.36
C PHE A 40 -6.29 -26.28 -0.26
N PRO A 41 -5.69 -26.11 -1.45
CA PRO A 41 -5.56 -24.79 -2.08
C PRO A 41 -6.93 -24.18 -2.38
N ARG A 42 -7.87 -24.97 -2.90
CA ARG A 42 -9.23 -24.53 -3.22
C ARG A 42 -10.02 -24.11 -1.97
N ASN A 43 -9.86 -24.82 -0.86
CA ASN A 43 -10.55 -24.51 0.40
C ASN A 43 -9.95 -23.28 1.08
N VAL A 44 -8.61 -23.15 1.12
CA VAL A 44 -7.93 -21.97 1.67
C VAL A 44 -8.28 -20.74 0.85
N LEU A 45 -8.14 -20.79 -0.47
CA LEU A 45 -8.48 -19.67 -1.35
C LEU A 45 -9.98 -19.36 -1.29
N GLY A 46 -10.85 -20.38 -1.29
CA GLY A 46 -12.30 -20.21 -1.18
C GLY A 46 -12.78 -19.65 0.16
N TYR A 47 -12.00 -19.79 1.24
CA TYR A 47 -12.30 -19.19 2.54
C TYR A 47 -11.73 -17.78 2.67
N VAL A 48 -10.46 -17.57 2.31
CA VAL A 48 -9.73 -16.31 2.49
C VAL A 48 -10.33 -15.21 1.60
N THR A 49 -10.76 -15.54 0.39
CA THR A 49 -10.95 -14.49 -0.63
C THR A 49 -12.34 -13.86 -0.61
N PRO A 50 -13.47 -14.60 -0.44
CA PRO A 50 -14.78 -13.96 -0.34
C PRO A 50 -15.05 -13.40 1.05
N LYS A 51 -14.49 -14.02 2.11
CA LYS A 51 -14.76 -13.64 3.50
C LYS A 51 -13.81 -12.57 4.04
N LEU A 52 -12.52 -12.58 3.67
CA LEU A 52 -11.51 -11.66 4.22
C LEU A 52 -11.03 -10.59 3.24
N LYS A 53 -11.41 -10.66 1.94
CA LYS A 53 -11.03 -9.67 0.90
C LYS A 53 -9.51 -9.43 0.81
N MET A 54 -8.71 -10.48 0.91
CA MET A 54 -7.25 -10.41 0.77
C MET A 54 -6.83 -10.68 -0.68
N ASP A 55 -5.80 -9.98 -1.15
CA ASP A 55 -5.25 -10.09 -2.52
C ASP A 55 -4.40 -11.37 -2.72
N GLY A 56 -4.00 -12.01 -1.63
CA GLY A 56 -3.12 -13.18 -1.68
C GLY A 56 -2.78 -13.77 -0.31
N LEU A 57 -1.74 -14.60 -0.30
CA LEU A 57 -1.22 -15.27 0.89
C LEU A 57 0.32 -15.26 0.91
N VAL A 58 0.88 -14.94 2.07
CA VAL A 58 2.29 -15.21 2.40
C VAL A 58 2.35 -16.51 3.21
N LEU A 59 2.99 -17.55 2.67
CA LEU A 59 3.04 -18.86 3.29
C LEU A 59 4.42 -19.16 3.87
N GLU A 60 4.47 -19.38 5.18
CA GLU A 60 5.65 -19.85 5.89
C GLU A 60 5.46 -21.30 6.30
N ILE A 61 6.07 -22.22 5.56
CA ILE A 61 5.93 -23.67 5.81
C ILE A 61 7.26 -24.43 5.65
N TRP A 62 8.25 -23.86 4.98
CA TRP A 62 9.49 -24.56 4.63
C TRP A 62 10.24 -25.05 5.88
N ARG A 63 10.58 -24.13 6.79
CA ARG A 63 11.28 -24.46 8.06
C ARG A 63 10.47 -25.38 8.98
N GLN A 64 9.14 -25.35 8.86
CA GLN A 64 8.23 -26.16 9.68
C GLN A 64 8.11 -27.60 9.13
N THR A 65 8.57 -27.84 7.90
CA THR A 65 8.44 -29.14 7.23
C THR A 65 9.76 -29.94 7.35
N PRO A 66 9.72 -31.20 7.82
CA PRO A 66 10.88 -32.07 7.83
C PRO A 66 11.53 -32.23 6.46
N ALA A 67 12.87 -32.25 6.42
CA ALA A 67 13.67 -32.33 5.20
C ALA A 67 13.27 -33.47 4.25
N GLN A 68 12.91 -34.63 4.81
CA GLN A 68 12.51 -35.82 4.04
C GLN A 68 11.22 -35.60 3.22
N LEU A 69 10.41 -34.61 3.61
CA LEU A 69 9.16 -34.26 2.94
C LEU A 69 9.32 -33.10 1.95
N HIS A 70 10.52 -32.51 1.82
CA HIS A 70 10.74 -31.36 0.92
C HIS A 70 10.40 -31.65 -0.55
N PRO A 71 10.69 -32.82 -1.14
CA PRO A 71 10.25 -33.12 -2.51
C PRO A 71 8.72 -33.11 -2.67
N LEU A 72 8.01 -33.61 -1.67
CA LEU A 72 6.54 -33.57 -1.62
C LEU A 72 6.05 -32.13 -1.42
N LEU A 73 6.72 -31.35 -0.57
CA LEU A 73 6.41 -29.96 -0.33
C LEU A 73 6.55 -29.13 -1.60
N VAL A 74 7.64 -29.27 -2.36
CA VAL A 74 7.83 -28.57 -3.65
C VAL A 74 6.68 -28.90 -4.61
N SER A 75 6.27 -30.18 -4.69
CA SER A 75 5.14 -30.59 -5.53
C SER A 75 3.81 -29.97 -5.09
N PHE A 76 3.60 -29.84 -3.78
CA PHE A 76 2.45 -29.17 -3.20
C PHE A 76 2.46 -27.66 -3.50
N LEU A 77 3.59 -26.99 -3.26
CA LEU A 77 3.76 -25.55 -3.48
C LEU A 77 3.58 -25.17 -4.94
N SER A 78 4.10 -25.98 -5.87
CA SER A 78 3.88 -25.80 -7.31
C SER A 78 2.39 -25.83 -7.67
N ARG A 79 1.65 -26.84 -7.20
CA ARG A 79 0.20 -26.95 -7.46
C ARG A 79 -0.61 -25.85 -6.77
N PHE A 80 -0.20 -25.46 -5.56
CA PHE A 80 -0.79 -24.34 -4.84
C PHE A 80 -0.64 -23.04 -5.65
N GLY A 81 0.57 -22.75 -6.12
CA GLY A 81 0.88 -21.60 -6.94
C GLY A 81 0.11 -21.55 -8.27
N GLN A 82 0.02 -22.68 -8.97
CA GLN A 82 -0.80 -22.81 -10.19
C GLN A 82 -2.27 -22.50 -9.92
N THR A 83 -2.82 -23.00 -8.80
CA THR A 83 -4.20 -22.75 -8.41
C THR A 83 -4.42 -21.28 -8.02
N ALA A 84 -3.48 -20.68 -7.29
CA ALA A 84 -3.52 -19.25 -6.94
C ALA A 84 -3.54 -18.37 -8.20
N ARG A 85 -2.64 -18.65 -9.17
CA ARG A 85 -2.57 -17.92 -10.44
C ARG A 85 -3.86 -18.01 -11.25
N GLN A 86 -4.47 -19.19 -11.35
CA GLN A 86 -5.74 -19.38 -12.06
C GLN A 86 -6.89 -18.55 -11.48
N ASN A 87 -6.81 -18.20 -10.21
CA ASN A 87 -7.83 -17.41 -9.52
C ASN A 87 -7.37 -15.95 -9.27
N ASN A 88 -6.27 -15.52 -9.91
CA ASN A 88 -5.69 -14.18 -9.78
C ASN A 88 -5.33 -13.80 -8.33
N PHE A 89 -4.76 -14.75 -7.58
CA PHE A 89 -4.26 -14.53 -6.21
C PHE A 89 -2.74 -14.46 -6.18
N GLU A 90 -2.23 -13.53 -5.38
CA GLU A 90 -0.80 -13.46 -5.10
C GLU A 90 -0.38 -14.56 -4.12
N PHE A 91 0.72 -15.22 -4.43
CA PHE A 91 1.28 -16.27 -3.60
C PHE A 91 2.75 -15.97 -3.33
N ILE A 92 3.06 -15.62 -2.07
CA ILE A 92 4.42 -15.34 -1.62
C ILE A 92 4.89 -16.49 -0.74
N LEU A 93 6.06 -17.05 -1.02
CA LEU A 93 6.65 -18.13 -0.23
C LEU A 93 7.75 -17.56 0.67
N VAL A 94 7.68 -17.83 1.97
CA VAL A 94 8.77 -17.51 2.90
C VAL A 94 9.85 -18.59 2.79
N ILE A 95 11.08 -18.18 2.52
CA ILE A 95 12.23 -19.07 2.37
C ILE A 95 13.34 -18.73 3.37
N PRO A 96 13.96 -19.74 3.99
CA PRO A 96 15.08 -19.53 4.88
C PRO A 96 16.36 -19.20 4.12
N PRO A 97 17.32 -18.49 4.74
CA PRO A 97 18.66 -18.35 4.21
C PRO A 97 19.33 -19.73 4.10
N PRO A 98 20.13 -19.97 3.05
CA PRO A 98 20.97 -21.16 2.96
C PRO A 98 22.01 -21.15 4.09
N SER A 99 22.42 -22.32 4.57
CA SER A 99 23.55 -22.41 5.50
C SER A 99 24.83 -22.09 4.74
N VAL A 100 25.48 -20.97 5.09
CA VAL A 100 26.76 -20.52 4.48
C VAL A 100 27.97 -21.16 5.19
N HIS A 101 27.74 -22.03 6.17
CA HIS A 101 28.78 -22.51 7.08
C HIS A 101 29.18 -23.98 6.95
N GLU A 102 28.66 -24.73 5.97
CA GLU A 102 29.02 -26.13 5.82
C GLU A 102 29.22 -26.50 4.34
N ASP A 103 30.48 -26.70 3.95
CA ASP A 103 30.94 -27.09 2.60
C ASP A 103 30.58 -28.53 2.19
N ASN A 104 29.66 -29.19 2.91
CA ASN A 104 29.29 -30.59 2.64
C ASN A 104 27.91 -30.67 1.97
N GLU A 105 27.81 -31.35 0.83
CA GLU A 105 26.53 -31.57 0.11
C GLU A 105 25.50 -32.30 0.98
N ASP A 106 25.92 -33.21 1.87
CA ASP A 106 25.06 -33.90 2.83
C ASP A 106 24.48 -32.95 3.92
N SER A 107 25.14 -31.82 4.19
CA SER A 107 24.65 -30.78 5.11
C SER A 107 23.53 -29.92 4.52
N MET A 108 23.24 -30.01 3.21
CA MET A 108 22.16 -29.24 2.58
C MET A 108 20.77 -29.88 2.76
N LEU A 109 20.70 -31.08 3.36
CA LEU A 109 19.44 -31.77 3.67
C LEU A 109 18.59 -30.91 4.62
N GLY A 110 17.49 -30.37 4.09
CA GLY A 110 16.55 -29.53 4.85
C GLY A 110 16.64 -28.03 4.57
N TYR A 111 17.55 -27.59 3.69
CA TYR A 111 17.64 -26.20 3.28
C TYR A 111 16.92 -25.94 1.95
N PHE A 112 16.55 -24.69 1.71
CA PHE A 112 15.96 -24.27 0.44
C PHE A 112 17.09 -24.10 -0.59
N THR A 113 17.14 -24.97 -1.60
CA THR A 113 18.25 -25.02 -2.56
C THR A 113 18.01 -24.16 -3.80
N PRO A 114 19.06 -23.83 -4.58
CA PRO A 114 18.90 -23.15 -5.86
C PRO A 114 18.02 -23.93 -6.86
N GLN A 115 18.02 -25.27 -6.80
CA GLN A 115 17.15 -26.11 -7.62
C GLN A 115 15.69 -26.01 -7.19
N ASN A 116 15.41 -25.92 -5.89
CA ASN A 116 14.05 -25.67 -5.39
C ASN A 116 13.55 -24.30 -5.85
N PHE A 117 14.40 -23.28 -5.74
CA PHE A 117 14.12 -21.93 -6.22
C PHE A 117 13.74 -21.92 -7.70
N GLN A 118 14.60 -22.49 -8.55
CA GLN A 118 14.38 -22.59 -9.99
C GLN A 118 13.07 -23.31 -10.31
N SER A 119 12.78 -24.41 -9.62
CA SER A 119 11.58 -25.25 -9.84
C SER A 119 10.28 -24.53 -9.48
N LEU A 120 10.30 -23.67 -8.46
CA LEU A 120 9.14 -22.92 -7.99
C LEU A 120 9.01 -21.54 -8.63
N LEU A 121 9.99 -21.11 -9.42
CA LEU A 121 10.08 -19.75 -9.94
C LEU A 121 8.82 -19.33 -10.71
N SER A 122 8.29 -20.21 -11.56
CA SER A 122 7.09 -19.91 -12.33
C SER A 122 5.84 -19.86 -11.46
N ASP A 123 5.78 -20.67 -10.39
CA ASP A 123 4.60 -20.94 -9.56
C ASP A 123 4.38 -19.98 -8.40
N VAL A 124 5.42 -19.23 -8.01
CA VAL A 124 5.34 -18.27 -6.91
C VAL A 124 5.34 -16.83 -7.47
N THR A 125 4.57 -15.93 -6.85
CA THR A 125 4.58 -14.49 -7.17
C THR A 125 5.89 -13.85 -6.71
N ALA A 126 6.30 -14.12 -5.48
CA ALA A 126 7.58 -13.66 -4.92
C ALA A 126 8.06 -14.55 -3.76
N PHE A 127 9.35 -14.51 -3.46
CA PHE A 127 9.98 -15.21 -2.35
C PHE A 127 10.37 -14.22 -1.25
N SER A 128 9.75 -14.33 -0.08
CA SER A 128 10.14 -13.57 1.11
C SER A 128 11.36 -14.24 1.74
N PHE A 129 12.53 -13.66 1.51
CA PHE A 129 13.81 -14.26 1.88
C PHE A 129 14.25 -13.77 3.26
N MET A 130 14.29 -14.67 4.26
CA MET A 130 14.59 -14.31 5.65
C MET A 130 16.08 -14.06 5.89
N THR A 131 16.66 -13.06 5.24
CA THR A 131 18.08 -12.67 5.34
C THR A 131 18.36 -11.85 6.58
N TYR A 132 17.94 -12.34 7.74
CA TYR A 132 18.20 -11.82 9.09
C TYR A 132 18.29 -13.00 10.08
N ASP A 133 18.50 -12.72 11.37
CA ASP A 133 18.80 -13.73 12.40
C ASP A 133 20.07 -14.55 12.12
N PHE A 134 21.12 -13.87 11.64
CA PHE A 134 22.42 -14.49 11.40
C PHE A 134 23.11 -14.96 12.69
N SER A 135 23.04 -14.14 13.74
CA SER A 135 23.66 -14.42 15.04
C SER A 135 22.71 -15.12 16.00
N SER A 136 23.26 -15.77 17.03
CA SER A 136 22.48 -16.47 18.04
C SER A 136 22.94 -16.09 19.45
N VAL A 137 22.17 -16.46 20.46
CA VAL A 137 22.57 -16.25 21.87
C VAL A 137 23.92 -16.91 22.19
N ALA A 138 24.23 -18.05 21.58
CA ALA A 138 25.50 -18.75 21.77
C ALA A 138 26.69 -18.06 21.07
N LYS A 139 26.41 -17.29 20.01
CA LYS A 139 27.41 -16.51 19.26
C LYS A 139 26.83 -15.13 18.97
N PRO A 140 26.86 -14.20 19.95
CA PRO A 140 26.36 -12.84 19.79
C PRO A 140 27.04 -12.11 18.63
N GLY A 141 26.28 -11.30 17.91
CA GLY A 141 26.80 -10.64 16.72
C GLY A 141 25.73 -9.90 15.92
N PRO A 142 26.10 -9.43 14.71
CA PRO A 142 25.22 -8.71 13.78
C PRO A 142 23.99 -9.53 13.37
N ASN A 143 22.90 -8.83 13.07
CA ASN A 143 21.62 -9.46 12.74
C ASN A 143 21.57 -9.98 11.30
N SER A 144 22.16 -9.25 10.36
CA SER A 144 22.02 -9.45 8.91
C SER A 144 23.27 -8.99 8.14
N PRO A 145 24.49 -9.52 8.38
CA PRO A 145 25.73 -8.99 7.80
C PRO A 145 25.64 -8.80 6.28
N LEU A 146 26.05 -7.62 5.78
CA LEU A 146 25.88 -7.28 4.35
C LEU A 146 26.56 -8.28 3.39
N PRO A 147 27.80 -8.75 3.63
CA PRO A 147 28.43 -9.76 2.76
C PRO A 147 27.70 -11.11 2.78
N TRP A 148 27.12 -11.49 3.93
CA TRP A 148 26.31 -12.70 4.04
C TRP A 148 25.01 -12.59 3.24
N VAL A 149 24.29 -11.47 3.36
CA VAL A 149 23.08 -11.20 2.55
C VAL A 149 23.42 -11.27 1.05
N GLN A 150 24.53 -10.67 0.64
CA GLN A 150 25.01 -10.76 -0.75
C GLN A 150 25.28 -12.20 -1.17
N GLY A 151 25.93 -13.00 -0.32
CA GLY A 151 26.18 -14.43 -0.55
C GLY A 151 24.89 -15.23 -0.72
N CYS A 152 23.89 -14.98 0.13
CA CYS A 152 22.58 -15.63 0.04
C CYS A 152 21.88 -15.35 -1.30
N ILE A 153 21.88 -14.10 -1.77
CA ILE A 153 21.29 -13.73 -3.07
C ILE A 153 22.04 -14.42 -4.22
N LYS A 154 23.38 -14.37 -4.21
CA LYS A 154 24.21 -15.00 -5.24
C LYS A 154 23.99 -16.51 -5.32
N LEU A 155 23.92 -17.18 -4.18
CA LEU A 155 23.69 -18.62 -4.12
C LEU A 155 22.31 -18.98 -4.66
N LEU A 156 21.28 -18.22 -4.31
CA LEU A 156 19.93 -18.48 -4.82
C LEU A 156 19.87 -18.32 -6.36
N LEU A 157 20.52 -17.28 -6.88
CA LEU A 157 20.61 -17.00 -8.31
C LEU A 157 21.54 -17.97 -9.07
N SER A 158 22.42 -18.70 -8.40
CA SER A 158 23.30 -19.68 -9.05
C SER A 158 22.55 -20.90 -9.60
N GLY A 159 21.27 -21.07 -9.23
CA GLY A 159 20.39 -22.07 -9.83
C GLY A 159 19.89 -21.71 -11.23
N ILE A 160 20.12 -20.47 -11.68
CA ILE A 160 19.72 -20.01 -13.02
C ILE A 160 20.84 -20.30 -14.03
N PRO A 161 20.53 -20.93 -15.19
CA PRO A 161 21.54 -21.23 -16.21
C PRO A 161 22.29 -19.99 -16.70
N GLU A 162 23.61 -20.12 -16.86
CA GLU A 162 24.43 -19.04 -17.42
C GLU A 162 23.96 -18.67 -18.83
N GLY A 163 23.82 -17.37 -19.09
CA GLY A 163 23.38 -16.82 -20.37
C GLY A 163 21.87 -16.61 -20.52
N ASP A 164 21.04 -17.15 -19.63
CA ASP A 164 19.58 -16.89 -19.64
C ASP A 164 19.22 -15.59 -18.92
N GLN A 165 19.36 -14.47 -19.63
CA GLN A 165 19.08 -13.14 -19.08
C GLN A 165 17.60 -12.93 -18.73
N VAL A 166 16.68 -13.60 -19.42
CA VAL A 166 15.25 -13.47 -19.19
C VAL A 166 14.87 -14.12 -17.88
N MET A 167 15.33 -15.36 -17.67
CA MET A 167 15.10 -16.09 -16.43
C MET A 167 15.83 -15.42 -15.25
N MET A 168 17.04 -14.89 -15.46
CA MET A 168 17.78 -14.15 -14.43
C MET A 168 17.03 -12.89 -13.98
N HIS A 169 16.46 -12.13 -14.92
CA HIS A 169 15.66 -10.96 -14.59
C HIS A 169 14.36 -11.34 -13.86
N GLU A 170 13.66 -12.40 -14.32
CA GLU A 170 12.47 -12.91 -13.63
C GLU A 170 12.80 -13.33 -12.20
N ALA A 171 13.84 -14.16 -12.03
CA ALA A 171 14.33 -14.64 -10.74
C ALA A 171 14.64 -13.49 -9.77
N SER A 172 15.43 -12.52 -10.22
CA SER A 172 15.80 -11.37 -9.40
C SER A 172 14.58 -10.55 -8.98
N SER A 173 13.65 -10.28 -9.91
CA SER A 173 12.46 -9.49 -9.62
C SER A 173 11.49 -10.12 -8.61
N LYS A 174 11.57 -11.45 -8.44
CA LYS A 174 10.74 -12.21 -7.50
C LYS A 174 11.38 -12.41 -6.13
N ILE A 175 12.65 -12.08 -5.92
CA ILE A 175 13.29 -12.19 -4.60
C ILE A 175 12.98 -10.93 -3.79
N LEU A 176 12.49 -11.10 -2.55
CA LEU A 176 12.29 -10.04 -1.58
C LEU A 176 13.28 -10.22 -0.43
N VAL A 177 14.35 -9.43 -0.40
CA VAL A 177 15.38 -9.50 0.64
C VAL A 177 14.82 -9.02 1.97
N GLY A 178 14.97 -9.84 3.00
CA GLY A 178 14.52 -9.57 4.36
C GLY A 178 15.34 -8.49 5.05
N LEU A 179 14.65 -7.51 5.65
CA LEU A 179 15.22 -6.50 6.53
C LEU A 179 14.56 -6.61 7.92
N ASN A 180 15.38 -6.83 8.94
CA ASN A 180 14.94 -6.74 10.33
C ASN A 180 14.82 -5.28 10.77
N PHE A 181 13.68 -4.92 11.34
CA PHE A 181 13.44 -3.62 11.97
C PHE A 181 13.61 -3.67 13.50
N TYR A 182 13.72 -4.88 14.07
CA TYR A 182 14.18 -5.12 15.43
C TYR A 182 15.70 -5.29 15.47
N GLY A 183 16.25 -5.22 16.68
CA GLY A 183 17.61 -5.66 16.97
C GLY A 183 17.67 -6.78 18.00
N MET A 184 18.87 -7.14 18.42
CA MET A 184 19.12 -8.14 19.45
C MET A 184 19.96 -7.52 20.57
N ASP A 185 19.45 -7.63 21.80
CA ASP A 185 20.11 -7.23 23.05
C ASP A 185 20.73 -8.46 23.70
N TYR A 186 22.05 -8.52 23.73
CA TYR A 186 22.83 -9.59 24.35
C TYR A 186 23.39 -9.17 25.69
N THR A 187 23.26 -10.05 26.66
CA THR A 187 23.75 -9.87 28.03
C THR A 187 24.42 -11.16 28.50
N ALA A 188 25.10 -11.12 29.64
CA ALA A 188 25.70 -12.32 30.25
C ALA A 188 24.66 -13.43 30.56
N THR A 189 23.38 -13.08 30.69
CA THR A 189 22.30 -14.02 31.02
C THR A 189 21.56 -14.56 29.79
N GLY A 190 21.88 -14.08 28.58
CA GLY A 190 21.23 -14.50 27.35
C GLY A 190 21.02 -13.35 26.37
N GLY A 191 20.28 -13.62 25.29
CA GLY A 191 19.93 -12.62 24.28
C GLY A 191 18.44 -12.59 24.01
N ARG A 192 17.90 -11.39 23.73
CA ARG A 192 16.49 -11.17 23.43
C ARG A 192 16.31 -10.16 22.29
N PRO A 193 15.20 -10.22 21.54
CA PRO A 193 14.87 -9.15 20.61
C PRO A 193 14.64 -7.84 21.37
N ILE A 194 15.03 -6.72 20.75
CA ILE A 194 14.83 -5.37 21.27
C ILE A 194 14.22 -4.48 20.20
N LEU A 195 13.19 -3.72 20.58
CA LEU A 195 12.49 -2.79 19.70
C LEU A 195 13.12 -1.40 19.74
N GLY A 196 12.86 -0.56 18.73
CA GLY A 196 13.42 0.80 18.66
C GLY A 196 13.10 1.67 19.88
N ARG A 197 11.87 1.59 20.41
CA ARG A 197 11.48 2.32 21.64
C ARG A 197 12.19 1.80 22.89
N GLU A 198 12.41 0.49 22.96
CA GLU A 198 13.11 -0.11 24.10
C GLU A 198 14.57 0.32 24.08
N LEU A 199 15.23 0.26 22.92
CA LEU A 199 16.60 0.75 22.77
C LEU A 199 16.73 2.23 23.19
N GLN A 200 15.79 3.09 22.77
CA GLN A 200 15.77 4.50 23.20
C GLN A 200 15.69 4.64 24.72
N ASN A 201 14.82 3.86 25.37
CA ASN A 201 14.68 3.88 26.83
C ASN A 201 15.96 3.38 27.52
N HIS A 202 16.54 2.27 27.06
CA HIS A 202 17.78 1.72 27.60
C HIS A 202 18.96 2.70 27.51
N ILE A 203 19.11 3.37 26.37
CA ILE A 203 20.14 4.41 26.19
C ILE A 203 19.86 5.59 27.12
N SER A 204 18.62 6.07 27.19
CA SER A 204 18.24 7.19 28.07
C SER A 204 18.50 6.86 29.55
N ASP A 205 18.20 5.64 29.98
CA ASP A 205 18.42 5.17 31.34
C ASP A 205 19.91 5.02 31.67
N ALA A 206 20.73 4.56 30.71
CA ALA A 206 22.18 4.49 30.85
C ALA A 206 22.81 5.90 30.96
N GLU A 207 22.39 6.84 30.10
CA GLU A 207 22.83 8.23 30.14
C GLU A 207 22.44 8.91 31.47
N ASN A 208 21.21 8.68 31.96
CA ASN A 208 20.76 9.17 33.26
C ASN A 208 21.56 8.61 34.44
N GLN A 209 22.11 7.40 34.30
CA GLN A 209 22.98 6.75 35.28
C GLN A 209 24.45 7.19 35.15
N LEU A 210 24.78 8.13 34.26
CA LEU A 210 26.14 8.57 33.92
C LEU A 210 27.03 7.42 33.42
N GLU A 211 26.43 6.37 32.86
CA GLU A 211 27.15 5.27 32.20
C GLU A 211 27.48 5.68 30.76
N ASP A 212 28.67 5.31 30.28
CA ASP A 212 29.14 5.64 28.93
C ASP A 212 28.46 4.72 27.90
N VAL A 213 27.70 5.31 26.97
CA VAL A 213 27.06 4.59 25.86
C VAL A 213 27.97 4.64 24.64
N GLN A 214 28.59 3.50 24.34
CA GLN A 214 29.50 3.40 23.20
C GLN A 214 28.78 2.88 21.97
N VAL A 215 28.84 3.66 20.89
CA VAL A 215 28.34 3.27 19.57
C VAL A 215 29.52 2.86 18.70
N HIS A 216 29.49 1.61 18.24
CA HIS A 216 30.51 1.03 17.39
C HIS A 216 29.93 0.70 16.01
N PHE A 217 30.76 0.77 14.98
CA PHE A 217 30.41 0.36 13.63
C PHE A 217 31.31 -0.80 13.19
N SER A 218 30.70 -1.87 12.69
CA SER A 218 31.43 -2.99 12.08
C SER A 218 31.49 -2.78 10.57
N ASP A 219 32.69 -2.49 10.03
CA ASP A 219 32.92 -2.39 8.58
C ASP A 219 32.65 -3.71 7.86
N GLU A 220 32.93 -4.85 8.51
CA GLU A 220 32.73 -6.19 7.94
C GLU A 220 31.24 -6.52 7.81
N ALA A 221 30.43 -6.26 8.84
CA ALA A 221 29.01 -6.56 8.82
C ALA A 221 28.15 -5.44 8.22
N VAL A 222 28.68 -4.22 8.15
CA VAL A 222 27.96 -2.98 7.82
C VAL A 222 26.75 -2.82 8.75
N GLU A 223 27.00 -2.94 10.05
CA GLU A 223 26.02 -2.79 11.14
C GLU A 223 26.62 -2.01 12.30
N HIS A 224 25.76 -1.28 13.01
CA HIS A 224 26.14 -0.64 14.26
C HIS A 224 25.80 -1.57 15.43
N PHE A 225 26.59 -1.46 16.49
CA PHE A 225 26.26 -2.06 17.77
C PHE A 225 26.55 -1.09 18.91
N PHE A 226 25.79 -1.24 19.98
CA PHE A 226 25.82 -0.39 21.16
C PHE A 226 26.35 -1.22 22.32
N SER A 227 27.30 -0.68 23.07
CA SER A 227 27.73 -1.27 24.33
C SER A 227 27.57 -0.26 25.45
N PHE A 228 26.81 -0.64 26.47
CA PHE A 228 26.56 0.19 27.64
C PHE A 228 26.29 -0.71 28.84
N ARG A 229 26.31 -0.10 30.03
CA ARG A 229 25.92 -0.76 31.27
C ARG A 229 24.63 -0.12 31.79
N GLU A 230 23.71 -0.95 32.23
CA GLU A 230 22.48 -0.50 32.88
C GLU A 230 22.27 -1.34 34.14
N LYS A 231 22.06 -0.71 35.30
CA LYS A 231 21.81 -1.42 36.57
C LYS A 231 22.87 -2.50 36.89
N GLY A 232 24.13 -2.26 36.49
CA GLY A 232 25.24 -3.21 36.70
C GLY A 232 25.34 -4.34 35.68
N GLN A 233 24.41 -4.46 34.73
CA GLN A 233 24.44 -5.44 33.64
C GLN A 233 25.06 -4.85 32.38
N GLN A 234 25.97 -5.59 31.73
CA GLN A 234 26.54 -5.18 30.46
C GLN A 234 25.62 -5.63 29.31
N HIS A 235 25.29 -4.66 28.46
CA HIS A 235 24.49 -4.86 27.25
C HIS A 235 25.37 -4.73 26.02
N LEU A 236 25.13 -5.61 25.05
CA LEU A 236 25.67 -5.56 23.70
C LEU A 236 24.50 -5.65 22.73
N VAL A 237 24.11 -4.52 22.16
CA VAL A 237 22.91 -4.43 21.32
C VAL A 237 23.30 -4.26 19.86
N PHE A 238 22.83 -5.14 18.98
CA PHE A 238 22.89 -4.97 17.54
C PHE A 238 21.54 -4.49 17.05
N PHE A 239 21.46 -3.27 16.51
CA PHE A 239 20.21 -2.68 16.04
C PHE A 239 20.41 -2.01 14.68
N PRO A 240 19.45 -2.13 13.74
CA PRO A 240 19.56 -1.48 12.43
C PRO A 240 19.67 0.04 12.58
N THR A 241 20.43 0.69 11.69
CA THR A 241 20.52 2.15 11.61
C THR A 241 20.18 2.60 10.20
N VAL A 242 20.02 3.91 10.00
CA VAL A 242 19.81 4.47 8.65
C VAL A 242 20.90 3.99 7.69
N HIS A 243 22.15 3.98 8.15
CA HIS A 243 23.29 3.56 7.35
C HIS A 243 23.20 2.08 6.98
N SER A 244 22.92 1.20 7.94
CA SER A 244 22.85 -0.25 7.67
C SER A 244 21.67 -0.62 6.76
N ILE A 245 20.51 0.04 6.94
CA ILE A 245 19.34 -0.15 6.07
C ILE A 245 19.66 0.36 4.66
N GLN A 246 20.23 1.56 4.52
CA GLN A 246 20.55 2.14 3.22
C GLN A 246 21.54 1.26 2.44
N ALA A 247 22.55 0.69 3.10
CA ALA A 247 23.49 -0.22 2.46
C ALA A 247 22.79 -1.48 1.91
N ARG A 248 21.83 -2.06 2.64
CA ARG A 248 21.06 -3.22 2.18
C ARG A 248 20.09 -2.86 1.05
N LEU A 249 19.48 -1.67 1.08
CA LEU A 249 18.64 -1.19 -0.03
C LEU A 249 19.47 -0.96 -1.31
N GLN A 250 20.70 -0.45 -1.19
CA GLN A 250 21.63 -0.33 -2.32
C GLN A 250 22.04 -1.69 -2.86
N LEU A 251 22.34 -2.65 -1.99
CA LEU A 251 22.62 -4.03 -2.37
C LEU A 251 21.44 -4.63 -3.14
N ALA A 252 20.22 -4.53 -2.60
CA ALA A 252 19.02 -5.03 -3.27
C ALA A 252 18.83 -4.40 -4.66
N THR A 253 19.04 -3.08 -4.76
CA THR A 253 18.99 -2.36 -6.04
C THR A 253 20.04 -2.88 -7.04
N SER A 254 21.26 -3.17 -6.58
CA SER A 254 22.35 -3.68 -7.44
C SER A 254 22.06 -5.07 -8.03
N PHE A 255 21.28 -5.88 -7.32
CA PHE A 255 20.82 -7.20 -7.78
C PHE A 255 19.46 -7.16 -8.48
N GLY A 256 18.76 -6.02 -8.49
CA GLY A 256 17.41 -5.93 -9.04
C GLY A 256 16.35 -6.71 -8.25
N VAL A 257 16.59 -6.92 -6.95
CA VAL A 257 15.69 -7.64 -6.04
C VAL A 257 14.82 -6.67 -5.23
N GLY A 258 13.68 -7.13 -4.74
CA GLY A 258 12.79 -6.39 -3.84
C GLY A 258 13.18 -6.51 -2.36
N ILE A 259 12.30 -6.02 -1.48
CA ILE A 259 12.51 -5.95 -0.03
C ILE A 259 11.28 -6.50 0.71
N ALA A 260 11.51 -7.23 1.80
CA ALA A 260 10.50 -7.62 2.79
C ALA A 260 10.95 -7.15 4.18
N ILE A 261 10.07 -6.48 4.94
CA ILE A 261 10.42 -5.90 6.25
C ILE A 261 9.77 -6.73 7.37
N TRP A 262 10.57 -7.12 8.36
CA TRP A 262 10.11 -7.80 9.56
C TRP A 262 10.43 -6.97 10.82
N GLU A 263 9.46 -6.36 11.50
CA GLU A 263 8.12 -6.02 11.00
C GLU A 263 7.83 -4.52 11.17
N LEU A 264 6.75 -4.06 10.53
CA LEU A 264 6.29 -2.69 10.70
C LEU A 264 5.89 -2.43 12.15
N GLY A 265 6.46 -1.37 12.74
CA GLY A 265 6.20 -0.96 14.11
C GLY A 265 7.28 -1.35 15.14
N GLN A 266 8.23 -2.20 14.75
CA GLN A 266 9.38 -2.56 15.61
C GLN A 266 10.55 -1.58 15.49
N GLY A 267 10.73 -1.00 14.29
CA GLY A 267 11.80 -0.07 13.96
C GLY A 267 11.55 1.38 14.39
N MET A 268 12.47 2.26 14.00
CA MET A 268 12.39 3.70 14.25
C MET A 268 11.56 4.40 13.16
N ASN A 269 10.83 5.46 13.52
CA ASN A 269 10.00 6.20 12.56
C ASN A 269 10.80 6.73 11.35
N PHE A 270 12.05 7.16 11.56
CA PHE A 270 12.90 7.66 10.48
C PHE A 270 13.38 6.57 9.51
N PHE A 271 13.20 5.28 9.80
CA PHE A 271 13.48 4.23 8.81
C PHE A 271 12.59 4.34 7.58
N TYR A 272 11.36 4.82 7.75
CA TYR A 272 10.44 5.05 6.64
C TYR A 272 10.82 6.27 5.79
N GLU A 273 11.70 7.13 6.30
CA GLU A 273 12.14 8.37 5.64
C GLU A 273 13.42 8.20 4.79
N ILE A 274 14.02 7.00 4.77
CA ILE A 274 15.25 6.70 4.04
C ILE A 274 15.01 6.84 2.52
N GLY A 275 15.93 7.52 1.83
CA GLY A 275 15.81 8.02 0.44
C GLY A 275 15.31 7.06 -0.66
N LEU A 276 15.42 5.74 -0.45
CA LEU A 276 14.91 4.71 -1.36
C LEU A 276 13.42 4.39 -1.12
N LEU A 277 12.93 4.49 0.13
CA LEU A 277 11.50 4.43 0.48
C LEU A 277 10.82 5.79 0.25
N ARG A 278 11.58 6.87 0.44
CA ARG A 278 11.13 8.26 0.28
C ARG A 278 10.93 8.67 -1.19
N ARG A 279 11.66 8.12 -2.17
CA ARG A 279 11.49 8.54 -3.59
C ARG A 279 10.11 8.26 -4.16
N SER A 280 9.50 7.13 -3.81
CA SER A 280 8.11 6.83 -4.18
C SER A 280 7.12 7.58 -3.28
N ALA A 281 7.38 7.64 -1.97
CA ALA A 281 6.48 8.27 -1.02
C ALA A 281 6.40 9.81 -1.17
N ASP A 282 7.51 10.51 -1.43
CA ASP A 282 7.54 11.97 -1.67
C ASP A 282 6.87 12.32 -2.99
N MET A 283 7.08 11.52 -4.05
CA MET A 283 6.40 11.75 -5.33
C MET A 283 4.90 11.59 -5.16
N GLU A 284 4.46 10.53 -4.49
CA GLU A 284 3.04 10.23 -4.30
C GLU A 284 2.39 11.22 -3.33
N ALA A 285 3.07 11.61 -2.26
CA ALA A 285 2.62 12.66 -1.33
C ALA A 285 2.53 14.03 -2.02
N LEU A 286 3.54 14.41 -2.82
CA LEU A 286 3.52 15.66 -3.58
C LEU A 286 2.44 15.64 -4.66
N TYR A 287 2.21 14.49 -5.29
CA TYR A 287 1.11 14.30 -6.24
C TYR A 287 -0.26 14.46 -5.58
N HIS A 288 -0.50 13.78 -4.44
CA HIS A 288 -1.74 13.89 -3.69
C HIS A 288 -1.96 15.30 -3.14
N GLN A 289 -0.92 15.94 -2.62
CA GLN A 289 -0.98 17.33 -2.17
C GLN A 289 -1.34 18.27 -3.31
N THR A 290 -0.75 18.07 -4.50
CA THR A 290 -1.03 18.90 -5.67
C THR A 290 -2.45 18.69 -6.19
N ASN A 291 -2.93 17.45 -6.26
CA ASN A 291 -4.33 17.15 -6.60
C ASN A 291 -5.32 17.78 -5.61
N HIS A 292 -5.05 17.67 -4.30
CA HIS A 292 -5.90 18.30 -3.29
C HIS A 292 -5.95 19.83 -3.47
N MET A 293 -4.80 20.45 -3.77
CA MET A 293 -4.77 21.89 -4.07
C MET A 293 -5.54 22.25 -5.34
N VAL A 294 -5.53 21.39 -6.38
CA VAL A 294 -6.35 21.56 -7.59
C VAL A 294 -7.84 21.56 -7.24
N ASP A 295 -8.29 20.58 -6.45
CA ASP A 295 -9.69 20.47 -6.01
C ASP A 295 -10.12 21.68 -5.15
N GLU A 296 -9.28 22.12 -4.21
CA GLU A 296 -9.54 23.33 -3.40
C GLU A 296 -9.60 24.60 -4.26
N THR A 297 -8.74 24.69 -5.29
CA THR A 297 -8.72 25.82 -6.21
C THR A 297 -10.00 25.83 -7.04
N GLN A 298 -10.46 24.67 -7.53
CA GLN A 298 -11.76 24.52 -8.20
C GLN A 298 -12.93 24.93 -7.29
N ALA A 299 -12.94 24.54 -6.02
CA ALA A 299 -13.95 24.98 -5.07
C ALA A 299 -13.93 26.51 -4.86
N SER A 300 -12.73 27.10 -4.84
CA SER A 300 -12.54 28.55 -4.69
C SER A 300 -13.10 29.34 -5.89
N PHE A 301 -13.10 28.78 -7.10
CA PHE A 301 -13.74 29.39 -8.27
C PHE A 301 -15.25 29.57 -8.10
N VAL A 302 -15.94 28.64 -7.43
CA VAL A 302 -17.38 28.76 -7.12
C VAL A 302 -17.63 29.92 -6.15
N HIS A 303 -16.70 30.19 -5.25
CA HIS A 303 -16.77 31.34 -4.35
C HIS A 303 -16.49 32.65 -5.09
N LEU A 304 -15.58 32.65 -6.06
CA LEU A 304 -15.28 33.80 -6.90
C LEU A 304 -16.49 34.25 -7.73
N GLU A 305 -17.25 33.32 -8.30
CA GLU A 305 -18.47 33.65 -9.07
C GLU A 305 -19.54 34.35 -8.22
N LYS A 306 -19.57 34.09 -6.91
CA LYS A 306 -20.54 34.68 -5.96
C LYS A 306 -20.03 35.93 -5.27
N ALA A 307 -18.72 36.18 -5.29
CA ALA A 307 -18.11 37.32 -4.64
C ALA A 307 -18.29 38.59 -5.47
N VAL A 308 -18.53 39.72 -4.79
CA VAL A 308 -18.74 41.03 -5.42
C VAL A 308 -17.79 42.05 -4.79
N GLY A 309 -17.24 42.94 -5.62
CA GLY A 309 -16.37 44.04 -5.18
C GLY A 309 -15.02 43.56 -4.65
N ASP A 310 -14.56 44.19 -3.55
CA ASP A 310 -13.21 44.00 -2.99
C ASP A 310 -12.93 42.54 -2.53
N ARG A 311 -13.99 41.80 -2.19
CA ARG A 311 -13.90 40.38 -1.82
C ARG A 311 -13.57 39.49 -3.01
N ALA A 312 -13.97 39.87 -4.23
CA ALA A 312 -13.63 39.13 -5.45
C ALA A 312 -12.13 39.26 -5.77
N LEU A 313 -11.56 40.46 -5.60
CA LEU A 313 -10.13 40.72 -5.77
C LEU A 313 -9.26 39.90 -4.81
N GLN A 314 -9.68 39.78 -3.54
CA GLN A 314 -8.97 38.96 -2.55
C GLN A 314 -8.99 37.47 -2.92
N VAL A 315 -10.16 36.95 -3.31
CA VAL A 315 -10.31 35.54 -3.72
C VAL A 315 -9.53 35.26 -5.00
N GLU A 316 -9.48 36.19 -5.96
CA GLU A 316 -8.64 36.05 -7.15
C GLU A 316 -7.15 35.99 -6.82
N SER A 317 -6.68 36.86 -5.92
CA SER A 317 -5.28 36.84 -5.48
C SER A 317 -4.93 35.53 -4.78
N GLU A 318 -5.85 34.97 -4.00
CA GLU A 318 -5.67 33.68 -3.34
C GLU A 318 -5.64 32.52 -4.36
N ILE A 319 -6.56 32.52 -5.32
CA ILE A 319 -6.59 31.53 -6.41
C ILE A 319 -5.30 31.60 -7.24
N GLN A 320 -4.83 32.81 -7.58
CA GLN A 320 -3.57 32.99 -8.32
C GLN A 320 -2.37 32.45 -7.53
N ALA A 321 -2.27 32.78 -6.23
CA ALA A 321 -1.18 32.27 -5.39
C ALA A 321 -1.21 30.74 -5.25
N ARG A 322 -2.41 30.13 -5.21
CA ARG A 322 -2.58 28.67 -5.21
C ARG A 322 -2.15 28.05 -6.55
N ILE A 323 -2.53 28.64 -7.68
CA ILE A 323 -2.10 28.20 -9.02
C ILE A 323 -0.58 28.27 -9.17
N ASP A 324 0.06 29.35 -8.69
CA ASP A 324 1.51 29.50 -8.75
C ASP A 324 2.22 28.42 -7.93
N LYS A 325 1.67 28.09 -6.76
CA LYS A 325 2.18 27.00 -5.91
C LYS A 325 1.96 25.61 -6.54
N ILE A 326 0.81 25.37 -7.19
CA ILE A 326 0.55 24.15 -7.97
C ILE A 326 1.57 24.02 -9.11
N THR A 327 1.83 25.12 -9.83
CA THR A 327 2.81 25.17 -10.93
C THR A 327 4.22 24.80 -10.44
N SER A 328 4.66 25.38 -9.32
CA SER A 328 5.96 25.05 -8.71
C SER A 328 6.05 23.58 -8.26
N ASN A 329 4.95 23.02 -7.73
CA ASN A 329 4.90 21.60 -7.38
C ASN A 329 5.00 20.70 -8.61
N CYS A 330 4.35 21.06 -9.73
CA CYS A 330 4.44 20.33 -11.00
C CYS A 330 5.87 20.34 -11.57
N GLU A 331 6.60 21.45 -11.49
CA GLU A 331 8.02 21.52 -11.89
C GLU A 331 8.91 20.63 -11.01
N ARG A 332 8.66 20.61 -9.70
CA ARG A 332 9.35 19.69 -8.78
C ARG A 332 9.06 18.23 -9.10
N LEU A 333 7.79 17.89 -9.37
CA LEU A 333 7.39 16.54 -9.80
C LEU A 333 8.08 16.16 -11.11
N GLU A 334 8.22 17.08 -12.07
CA GLU A 334 8.92 16.82 -13.32
C GLU A 334 10.38 16.40 -13.12
N VAL A 335 11.10 17.08 -12.23
CA VAL A 335 12.49 16.71 -11.88
C VAL A 335 12.54 15.33 -11.22
N LEU A 336 11.56 14.98 -10.38
CA LEU A 336 11.47 13.68 -9.73
C LEU A 336 11.16 12.56 -10.73
N VAL A 337 10.21 12.77 -11.66
CA VAL A 337 9.84 11.81 -12.71
C VAL A 337 11.02 11.52 -13.66
N HIS A 338 11.86 12.52 -13.97
CA HIS A 338 13.04 12.30 -14.80
C HIS A 338 14.12 11.43 -14.14
N LYS A 339 14.12 11.34 -12.80
CA LYS A 339 15.07 10.56 -12.01
C LYS A 339 14.57 9.14 -11.69
N GLU A 340 13.39 8.75 -12.19
CA GLU A 340 12.80 7.43 -11.96
C GLU A 340 13.24 6.36 -12.97
N VAL A 341 13.06 5.11 -12.55
CA VAL A 341 13.31 3.89 -13.33
C VAL A 341 12.39 3.85 -14.58
N PRO A 342 12.88 3.39 -15.76
CA PRO A 342 12.18 3.52 -17.04
C PRO A 342 10.74 2.99 -17.09
N THR A 343 10.44 1.91 -16.38
CA THR A 343 9.11 1.26 -16.37
C THR A 343 8.06 2.06 -15.61
N ARG A 344 8.42 2.65 -14.46
CA ARG A 344 7.51 3.49 -13.65
C ARG A 344 7.40 4.92 -14.18
N ARG A 345 8.47 5.40 -14.82
CA ARG A 345 8.57 6.73 -15.42
C ARG A 345 7.46 7.01 -16.45
N GLN A 346 7.01 6.01 -17.22
CA GLN A 346 5.92 6.21 -18.19
C GLN A 346 4.58 6.54 -17.51
N ASN A 347 4.20 5.80 -16.46
CA ASN A 347 2.94 6.04 -15.76
C ASN A 347 2.98 7.35 -14.96
N ALA A 348 4.10 7.62 -14.27
CA ALA A 348 4.29 8.85 -13.53
C ALA A 348 4.28 10.09 -14.44
N LYS A 349 4.85 9.97 -15.64
CA LYS A 349 4.79 11.02 -16.67
C LYS A 349 3.36 11.30 -17.11
N LEU A 350 2.57 10.27 -17.39
CA LEU A 350 1.16 10.45 -17.78
C LEU A 350 0.36 11.20 -16.70
N ARG A 351 0.55 10.85 -15.42
CA ARG A 351 -0.10 11.52 -14.29
C ARG A 351 0.34 12.98 -14.14
N LEU A 352 1.62 13.26 -14.36
CA LEU A 352 2.15 14.62 -14.34
C LEU A 352 1.61 15.46 -15.51
N ASP A 353 1.52 14.88 -16.70
CA ASP A 353 0.99 15.56 -17.88
C ASP A 353 -0.50 15.93 -17.69
N GLN A 354 -1.28 15.06 -17.02
CA GLN A 354 -2.65 15.37 -16.61
C GLN A 354 -2.70 16.57 -15.64
N LEU A 355 -1.89 16.57 -14.59
CA LEU A 355 -1.81 17.68 -13.63
C LEU A 355 -1.42 19.01 -14.29
N LYS A 356 -0.48 18.97 -15.24
CA LYS A 356 -0.08 20.14 -16.03
C LYS A 356 -1.24 20.67 -16.87
N TYR A 357 -2.00 19.77 -17.49
CA TYR A 357 -3.20 20.15 -18.24
C TYR A 357 -4.26 20.81 -17.35
N ASP A 358 -4.55 20.23 -16.19
CA ASP A 358 -5.52 20.78 -15.24
C ASP A 358 -5.08 22.16 -14.73
N CYS A 359 -3.79 22.36 -14.46
CA CYS A 359 -3.24 23.66 -14.07
C CYS A 359 -3.41 24.72 -15.17
N GLN A 360 -3.15 24.37 -16.43
CA GLN A 360 -3.37 25.28 -17.57
C GLN A 360 -4.84 25.66 -17.71
N HIS A 361 -5.74 24.69 -17.51
CA HIS A 361 -7.18 24.92 -17.54
C HIS A 361 -7.63 25.87 -16.44
N LEU A 362 -7.17 25.70 -15.19
CA LEU A 362 -7.48 26.62 -14.08
C LEU A 362 -6.96 28.03 -14.36
N GLN A 363 -5.77 28.16 -14.93
CA GLN A 363 -5.18 29.46 -15.25
C GLN A 363 -5.90 30.17 -16.40
N ALA A 364 -6.43 29.42 -17.38
CA ALA A 364 -7.28 29.95 -18.43
C ALA A 364 -8.65 30.38 -17.87
N ALA A 365 -9.24 29.59 -16.97
CA ALA A 365 -10.51 29.91 -16.31
C ALA A 365 -10.40 31.21 -15.50
N LEU A 366 -9.33 31.38 -14.70
CA LEU A 366 -9.10 32.61 -13.95
C LEU A 366 -8.97 33.84 -14.86
N ARG A 367 -8.18 33.74 -15.93
CA ARG A 367 -8.03 34.82 -16.92
C ARG A 367 -9.37 35.22 -17.54
N ASN A 368 -10.19 34.23 -17.90
CA ASN A 368 -11.53 34.49 -18.46
C ASN A 368 -12.44 35.21 -17.46
N LEU A 369 -12.42 34.82 -16.19
CA LEU A 369 -13.22 35.49 -15.15
C LEU A 369 -12.73 36.93 -14.87
N GLN A 370 -11.41 37.13 -14.82
CA GLN A 370 -10.80 38.46 -14.69
C GLN A 370 -11.17 39.36 -15.87
N HIS A 371 -11.09 38.85 -17.11
CA HIS A 371 -11.52 39.58 -18.30
C HIS A 371 -13.01 39.96 -18.23
N LYS A 372 -13.89 39.04 -17.83
CA LYS A 372 -15.33 39.34 -17.66
C LYS A 372 -15.60 40.37 -16.58
N ARG A 373 -14.79 40.44 -15.52
CA ARG A 373 -14.93 41.46 -14.48
C ARG A 373 -14.45 42.82 -14.98
N TYR A 374 -13.26 42.86 -15.57
CA TYR A 374 -12.68 44.09 -16.11
C TYR A 374 -13.53 44.71 -17.22
N ALA A 375 -14.14 43.88 -18.07
CA ALA A 375 -15.12 44.33 -19.06
C ALA A 375 -16.34 45.00 -18.40
N ARG A 376 -16.91 44.37 -17.36
CA ARG A 376 -18.03 44.95 -16.59
C ARG A 376 -17.65 46.25 -15.89
N GLU A 377 -16.45 46.35 -15.31
CA GLU A 377 -15.96 47.59 -14.69
C GLU A 377 -15.79 48.70 -15.71
N ARG A 378 -15.25 48.40 -16.91
CA ARG A 378 -15.17 49.37 -18.01
C ARG A 378 -16.55 49.83 -18.47
N GLU A 379 -17.49 48.91 -18.68
CA GLU A 379 -18.87 49.25 -19.06
C GLU A 379 -19.55 50.16 -18.02
N LEU A 380 -19.28 49.94 -16.73
CA LEU A 380 -19.79 50.80 -15.66
C LEU A 380 -19.14 52.19 -15.66
N MET A 381 -17.82 52.28 -15.86
CA MET A 381 -17.13 53.56 -16.00
C MET A 381 -17.60 54.34 -17.21
N GLU A 382 -17.71 53.69 -18.38
CA GLU A 382 -18.24 54.31 -19.60
C GLU A 382 -19.69 54.77 -19.40
N ARG A 383 -20.52 53.99 -18.71
CA ARG A 383 -21.89 54.38 -18.33
C ARG A 383 -21.89 55.60 -17.42
N GLU A 384 -21.01 55.68 -16.42
CA GLU A 384 -20.89 56.84 -15.53
C GLU A 384 -20.37 58.07 -16.28
N GLU A 385 -19.42 57.92 -17.20
CA GLU A 385 -18.95 59.00 -18.08
C GLU A 385 -20.08 59.53 -18.96
N LEU A 386 -20.92 58.65 -19.52
CA LEU A 386 -22.10 59.03 -20.30
C LEU A 386 -23.16 59.75 -19.44
N LEU A 387 -23.30 59.36 -18.16
CA LEU A 387 -24.22 60.01 -17.21
C LEU A 387 -23.71 61.36 -16.68
N THR A 388 -22.38 61.53 -16.60
CA THR A 388 -21.74 62.76 -16.13
C THR A 388 -21.45 63.75 -17.27
N ARG A 389 -21.59 63.32 -18.53
CA ARG A 389 -21.49 64.21 -19.69
C ARG A 389 -22.64 65.23 -19.68
N ARG A 390 -22.32 66.49 -19.39
CA ARG A 390 -23.27 67.61 -19.40
C ARG A 390 -23.74 67.85 -20.84
N PHE A 391 -25.02 67.62 -21.11
CA PHE A 391 -25.65 67.84 -22.42
C PHE A 391 -25.37 69.27 -22.94
N THR A 392 -24.65 69.37 -24.05
CA THR A 392 -24.60 70.56 -24.91
C THR A 392 -25.56 70.35 -26.08
N PRO A 393 -26.60 71.18 -26.26
CA PRO A 393 -27.56 70.98 -27.33
C PRO A 393 -27.00 71.46 -28.69
N ASN A 394 -27.17 70.59 -29.70
CA ASN A 394 -27.00 70.75 -31.14
C ASN A 394 -25.59 71.00 -31.70
N ASP A 395 -25.04 69.98 -32.38
CA ASP A 395 -24.42 70.20 -33.69
C ASP A 395 -24.85 69.09 -34.68
N GLN A 396 -25.15 69.49 -35.92
CA GLN A 396 -26.00 68.77 -36.88
C GLN A 396 -25.27 67.65 -37.66
N SER A 397 -24.77 66.60 -36.99
CA SER A 397 -24.12 65.46 -37.68
C SER A 397 -24.59 64.05 -37.30
N ASP A 398 -25.62 63.91 -36.45
CA ASP A 398 -25.91 62.65 -35.74
C ASP A 398 -26.79 61.61 -36.46
N THR A 399 -26.91 61.65 -37.80
CA THR A 399 -27.61 60.59 -38.55
C THR A 399 -26.75 59.33 -38.81
N SER A 400 -25.49 59.30 -38.37
CA SER A 400 -24.60 58.13 -38.50
C SER A 400 -24.69 57.13 -37.35
N VAL A 401 -25.24 57.52 -36.19
CA VAL A 401 -25.25 56.71 -34.96
C VAL A 401 -26.29 55.56 -35.01
N LEU A 402 -27.33 55.68 -35.84
CA LEU A 402 -28.40 54.67 -35.95
C LEU A 402 -28.03 53.45 -36.80
N ILE A 403 -27.03 53.53 -37.67
CA ILE A 403 -26.61 52.41 -38.55
C ILE A 403 -25.66 51.46 -37.81
N ASP A 404 -24.74 51.99 -37.00
CA ASP A 404 -23.81 51.18 -36.20
C ASP A 404 -24.51 50.37 -35.11
N TYR A 405 -25.54 50.95 -34.47
CA TYR A 405 -26.28 50.26 -33.42
C TYR A 405 -27.00 49.00 -33.93
N ALA A 406 -27.56 49.05 -35.15
CA ALA A 406 -28.24 47.91 -35.76
C ALA A 406 -27.27 46.78 -36.19
N LEU A 407 -26.10 47.15 -36.73
CA LEU A 407 -25.03 46.19 -37.09
C LEU A 407 -24.39 45.55 -35.85
N GLN A 408 -24.22 46.34 -34.78
CA GLN A 408 -23.71 45.88 -33.50
C GLN A 408 -24.71 44.92 -32.81
N GLN A 409 -26.02 45.20 -32.90
CA GLN A 409 -27.04 44.27 -32.40
C GLN A 409 -27.06 42.95 -33.17
N HIS A 410 -26.91 42.95 -34.50
CA HIS A 410 -26.88 41.73 -35.29
C HIS A 410 -25.66 40.84 -34.95
N THR A 411 -24.49 41.45 -34.81
CA THR A 411 -23.25 40.77 -34.44
C THR A 411 -23.31 40.25 -33.00
N SER A 412 -23.89 41.04 -32.09
CA SER A 412 -24.13 40.64 -30.70
C SER A 412 -25.08 39.43 -30.60
N LEU A 413 -26.15 39.40 -31.40
CA LEU A 413 -27.08 38.26 -31.44
C LEU A 413 -26.45 36.98 -31.99
N GLN A 414 -25.56 37.07 -32.99
CA GLN A 414 -24.82 35.90 -33.49
C GLN A 414 -23.81 35.37 -32.45
N ASN A 415 -23.12 36.27 -31.75
CA ASN A 415 -22.22 35.89 -30.66
C ASN A 415 -22.98 35.30 -29.47
N THR A 416 -24.19 35.80 -29.19
CA THR A 416 -25.07 35.28 -28.14
C THR A 416 -25.58 33.88 -28.48
N ASN A 417 -25.94 33.61 -29.74
CA ASN A 417 -26.34 32.26 -30.17
C ASN A 417 -25.20 31.24 -30.00
N ARG A 418 -23.97 31.59 -30.40
CA ARG A 418 -22.80 30.72 -30.19
C ARG A 418 -22.49 30.50 -28.71
N GLY A 419 -22.59 31.54 -27.88
CA GLY A 419 -22.42 31.44 -26.43
C GLY A 419 -23.51 30.59 -25.76
N LEU A 420 -24.75 30.64 -26.27
CA LEU A 420 -25.84 29.79 -25.79
C LEU A 420 -25.61 28.31 -26.16
N ASP A 421 -25.10 28.02 -27.36
CA ASP A 421 -24.77 26.65 -27.76
C ASP A 421 -23.63 26.06 -26.92
N GLU A 422 -22.60 26.85 -26.57
CA GLU A 422 -21.55 26.44 -25.63
C GLU A 422 -22.08 26.24 -24.20
N LEU A 423 -23.01 27.07 -23.75
CA LEU A 423 -23.66 26.91 -22.44
C LEU A 423 -24.58 25.67 -22.39
N ILE A 424 -25.24 25.33 -23.50
CA ILE A 424 -26.04 24.10 -23.61
C ILE A 424 -25.12 22.86 -23.66
N GLY A 425 -24.01 22.93 -24.39
CA GLY A 425 -22.98 21.88 -24.39
C GLY A 425 -22.35 21.66 -23.00
N SER A 426 -22.03 22.75 -22.31
CA SER A 426 -21.54 22.70 -20.93
C SER A 426 -22.62 22.18 -19.97
N GLY A 427 -23.88 22.64 -20.12
CA GLY A 427 -25.02 22.19 -19.31
C GLY A 427 -25.32 20.70 -19.43
N THR A 428 -25.21 20.13 -20.64
CA THR A 428 -25.41 18.69 -20.85
C THR A 428 -24.28 17.85 -20.25
N SER A 429 -23.03 18.30 -20.35
CA SER A 429 -21.87 17.63 -19.73
C SER A 429 -21.91 17.71 -18.19
N ILE A 430 -22.32 18.86 -17.63
CA ILE A 430 -22.51 19.04 -16.18
C ILE A 430 -23.65 18.14 -15.69
N LEU A 431 -24.77 18.05 -16.43
CA LEU A 431 -25.87 17.14 -16.07
C LEU A 431 -25.45 15.66 -16.13
N SER A 432 -24.60 15.28 -17.09
CA SER A 432 -24.03 13.93 -17.15
C SER A 432 -23.13 13.67 -15.93
N ASN A 433 -22.22 14.59 -15.62
CA ASN A 433 -21.32 14.46 -14.49
C ASN A 433 -22.05 14.46 -13.14
N LEU A 434 -23.13 15.25 -12.98
CA LEU A 434 -23.97 15.24 -11.78
C LEU A 434 -24.80 13.95 -11.67
N ARG A 435 -25.23 13.38 -12.80
CA ARG A 435 -25.87 12.07 -12.85
C ARG A 435 -24.91 10.97 -12.43
N ASP A 436 -23.66 11.03 -12.90
CA ASP A 436 -22.60 10.07 -12.56
C ASP A 436 -22.14 10.20 -11.09
N GLN A 437 -22.06 11.43 -10.57
CA GLN A 437 -21.83 11.70 -9.14
C GLN A 437 -22.95 11.15 -8.24
N ARG A 438 -24.22 11.20 -8.67
CA ARG A 438 -25.35 10.63 -7.91
C ARG A 438 -25.26 9.11 -7.79
N THR A 439 -24.73 8.42 -8.80
CA THR A 439 -24.45 6.98 -8.74
C THR A 439 -23.30 6.64 -7.79
N SER A 440 -22.23 7.45 -7.78
CA SER A 440 -21.10 7.28 -6.86
C SER A 440 -21.50 7.52 -5.39
N LEU A 441 -22.26 8.58 -5.12
CA LEU A 441 -22.78 8.91 -3.78
C LEU A 441 -23.76 7.87 -3.25
N LYS A 442 -24.60 7.27 -4.11
CA LYS A 442 -25.42 6.11 -3.73
C LYS A 442 -24.58 4.89 -3.35
N GLY A 443 -23.44 4.68 -4.01
CA GLY A 443 -22.47 3.63 -3.66
C GLY A 443 -21.79 3.87 -2.32
N VAL A 444 -21.44 5.11 -2.01
CA VAL A 444 -20.85 5.50 -0.71
C VAL A 444 -21.89 5.40 0.41
N GLN A 445 -23.12 5.89 0.20
CA GLN A 445 -24.19 5.78 1.18
C GLN A 445 -24.54 4.32 1.49
N LYS A 446 -24.54 3.44 0.47
CA LYS A 446 -24.73 2.00 0.66
C LYS A 446 -23.59 1.37 1.46
N LYS A 447 -22.33 1.74 1.20
CA LYS A 447 -21.17 1.29 1.97
C LYS A 447 -21.21 1.76 3.44
N VAL A 448 -21.64 3.00 3.69
CA VAL A 448 -21.77 3.53 5.07
C VAL A 448 -22.93 2.87 5.81
N LEU A 449 -24.05 2.61 5.14
CA LEU A 449 -25.19 1.88 5.72
C LEU A 449 -24.83 0.40 5.99
N ASP A 450 -24.05 -0.22 5.12
CA ASP A 450 -23.51 -1.57 5.30
C ASP A 450 -22.49 -1.62 6.46
N VAL A 451 -21.67 -0.57 6.65
CA VAL A 451 -20.76 -0.43 7.81
C VAL A 451 -21.52 -0.19 9.12
N ALA A 452 -22.61 0.59 9.10
CA ALA A 452 -23.48 0.79 10.25
C ALA A 452 -24.23 -0.50 10.64
N ASN A 453 -24.68 -1.29 9.66
CA ASN A 453 -25.25 -2.61 9.89
C ASN A 453 -24.18 -3.65 10.32
N MET A 454 -22.92 -3.49 9.91
CA MET A 454 -21.79 -4.35 10.27
C MET A 454 -21.27 -4.07 11.70
N LEU A 455 -21.36 -2.83 12.18
CA LEU A 455 -21.04 -2.48 13.57
C LEU A 455 -22.13 -2.92 14.57
N GLY A 456 -23.35 -3.20 14.10
CA GLY A 456 -24.45 -3.76 14.90
C GLY A 456 -24.29 -5.23 15.31
N MET A 457 -23.26 -5.94 14.82
CA MET A 457 -23.01 -7.37 15.10
C MET A 457 -21.88 -7.62 16.13
N SER A 458 -21.57 -6.64 16.98
CA SER A 458 -20.49 -6.73 17.98
C SER A 458 -20.79 -7.68 19.17
N ASN A 459 -22.07 -8.02 19.42
CA ASN A 459 -22.43 -8.89 20.56
C ASN A 459 -22.02 -10.36 20.39
N THR A 460 -21.75 -10.82 19.16
CA THR A 460 -21.33 -12.21 18.91
C THR A 460 -19.82 -12.38 19.10
N VAL A 461 -19.02 -11.37 18.78
CA VAL A 461 -17.56 -11.39 19.02
C VAL A 461 -17.28 -11.25 20.52
N LEU A 462 -18.03 -10.40 21.23
CA LEU A 462 -17.90 -10.27 22.69
C LEU A 462 -18.19 -11.61 23.42
N ARG A 463 -19.24 -12.33 23.00
CA ARG A 463 -19.58 -13.67 23.53
C ARG A 463 -18.55 -14.74 23.18
N LEU A 464 -17.95 -14.69 21.98
CA LEU A 464 -16.94 -15.67 21.55
C LEU A 464 -15.60 -15.49 22.27
N ILE A 465 -15.28 -14.27 22.72
CA ILE A 465 -14.10 -14.02 23.57
C ILE A 465 -14.35 -14.56 24.98
N GLU A 466 -15.55 -14.38 25.53
CA GLU A 466 -15.91 -14.85 26.88
C GLU A 466 -15.94 -16.39 26.98
N GLN A 467 -16.32 -17.09 25.89
CA GLN A 467 -16.37 -18.55 25.85
C GLN A 467 -14.97 -19.22 25.73
N ARG A 468 -13.99 -18.54 25.11
CA ARG A 468 -12.62 -19.06 24.98
C ARG A 468 -11.90 -19.14 26.33
N THR A 469 -12.08 -18.13 27.17
CA THR A 469 -11.46 -18.10 28.50
C THR A 469 -12.02 -19.17 29.45
N TYR A 470 -13.28 -19.57 29.29
CA TYR A 470 -13.90 -20.62 30.12
C TYR A 470 -13.44 -22.03 29.70
N ARG A 471 -13.28 -22.26 28.39
CA ARG A 471 -12.82 -23.55 27.86
C ARG A 471 -11.34 -23.80 28.15
N ASP A 472 -10.50 -22.78 28.07
CA ASP A 472 -9.07 -22.90 28.38
C ASP A 472 -8.84 -23.18 29.87
N LYS A 473 -9.68 -22.63 30.77
CA LYS A 473 -9.67 -23.01 32.19
C LYS A 473 -10.01 -24.49 32.40
N PHE A 474 -11.04 -25.01 31.72
CA PHE A 474 -11.42 -26.42 31.85
C PHE A 474 -10.33 -27.39 31.38
N ILE A 475 -9.64 -27.07 30.28
CA ILE A 475 -8.51 -27.87 29.77
C ILE A 475 -7.36 -27.87 30.78
N LEU A 476 -7.06 -26.71 31.38
CA LEU A 476 -5.98 -26.58 32.36
C LEU A 476 -6.27 -27.35 33.67
N TRP A 477 -7.48 -27.24 34.21
CA TRP A 477 -7.89 -28.01 35.40
C TRP A 477 -7.95 -29.53 35.12
N GLY A 478 -8.42 -29.93 33.94
CA GLY A 478 -8.42 -31.33 33.51
C GLY A 478 -7.01 -31.92 33.38
N GLY A 479 -6.08 -31.18 32.76
CA GLY A 479 -4.68 -31.59 32.64
C GLY A 479 -3.98 -31.72 33.99
N MET A 480 -4.20 -30.78 34.90
CA MET A 480 -3.61 -30.83 36.25
C MET A 480 -4.12 -32.03 37.06
N LEU A 481 -5.42 -32.33 36.96
CA LEU A 481 -6.01 -33.47 37.66
C LEU A 481 -5.52 -34.81 37.09
N PHE A 482 -5.38 -34.91 35.76
CA PHE A 482 -4.82 -36.09 35.11
C PHE A 482 -3.37 -36.37 35.55
N VAL A 483 -2.53 -35.34 35.61
CA VAL A 483 -1.14 -35.47 36.07
C VAL A 483 -1.07 -35.88 37.54
N CYS A 484 -1.92 -35.32 38.40
CA CYS A 484 -1.99 -35.71 39.82
C CYS A 484 -2.44 -37.16 40.00
N LEU A 485 -3.42 -37.62 39.21
CA LEU A 485 -3.94 -38.98 39.28
C LEU A 485 -2.92 -40.00 38.73
N PHE A 486 -2.20 -39.63 37.68
CA PHE A 486 -1.07 -40.39 37.16
C PHE A 486 0.04 -40.52 38.20
N MET A 487 0.46 -39.41 38.83
CA MET A 487 1.45 -39.43 39.92
C MET A 487 0.98 -40.29 41.11
N PHE A 488 -0.29 -40.20 41.50
CA PHE A 488 -0.86 -41.02 42.57
C PHE A 488 -0.84 -42.52 42.22
N LEU A 489 -1.22 -42.90 41.00
CA LEU A 489 -1.17 -44.29 40.53
C LEU A 489 0.26 -44.83 40.49
N VAL A 490 1.21 -44.02 40.03
CA VAL A 490 2.63 -44.38 40.03
C VAL A 490 3.11 -44.63 41.46
N VAL A 491 2.75 -43.78 42.43
CA VAL A 491 3.13 -43.98 43.83
C VAL A 491 2.44 -45.21 44.44
N TYR A 492 1.15 -45.42 44.20
CA TYR A 492 0.38 -46.53 44.79
C TYR A 492 0.78 -47.93 44.27
N TYR A 493 1.29 -48.02 43.03
CA TYR A 493 1.67 -49.29 42.43
C TYR A 493 3.18 -49.59 42.46
N ILE A 494 4.02 -48.60 42.75
CA ILE A 494 5.50 -48.75 42.77
C ILE A 494 6.08 -48.63 44.18
N LEU A 495 5.43 -47.89 45.10
CA LEU A 495 5.71 -47.93 46.55
C LEU A 495 4.66 -48.81 47.26
#